data_AF-A0A3D2TT63-F1
#
_entry.id   AF-A0A3D2TT63-F1
#
_cell.length_a   1.000
_cell.length_b   1.000
_cell.length_c   1.000
_cell.angle_alpha   90.00
_cell.angle_beta   90.00
_cell.angle_gamma   90.00
#
_symmetry.space_group_name_H-M   'P 1'
#
loop_
_entity.id
_entity.type
_entity.pdbx_description
1 polymer ?
#
loop_
_entity_poly.entity_id
_entity_poly.type
_entity_poly.pdbx_seq_one_letter_code
_entity_poly.pdbx_strand_id
1 'polypeptide(L)'
;MSGKLYVVGTPIGNLGDFSPRAVKVLGMVDFIAAEDTRVTLKLLNHFGIKKEMISYFEHNKRQRGEIIAARIQSGENCAIVTDAGMPAISDPGEDLVRLCHELSIPVESVPGPTAFATALALSGMEVGRFTFEGFLSVSKKSRREHLEDIVNERRTMVFYEAPHKLCNTLADLYKYLGDREIAIVREITKIHEEVIKTTLSQAVAMYETEKPKGEYVLVIAGKKEEKEDITLDNAVKMAQSLVNDGLSINAAAKEIAASTPFKKSDIYKALL
;
A
#
# COMPACT_ATOMS: atom_id res chain seq x y z
N MET A 1 -36.92 9.80 -6.30
CA MET A 1 -35.51 10.24 -6.35
C MET A 1 -34.65 8.99 -6.32
N SER A 2 -33.52 8.97 -7.02
CA SER A 2 -32.55 7.86 -6.90
C SER A 2 -32.07 7.74 -5.45
N GLY A 3 -31.85 6.51 -5.00
CA GLY A 3 -31.14 6.24 -3.75
C GLY A 3 -29.63 6.45 -3.91
N LYS A 4 -28.86 5.96 -2.93
CA LYS A 4 -27.41 6.13 -2.86
C LYS A 4 -26.67 4.81 -2.66
N LEU A 5 -25.43 4.76 -3.13
CA LEU A 5 -24.47 3.72 -2.76
C LEU A 5 -23.60 4.22 -1.59
N TYR A 6 -23.54 3.45 -0.51
CA TYR A 6 -22.62 3.67 0.60
C TYR A 6 -21.46 2.68 0.50
N VAL A 7 -20.22 3.17 0.46
CA VAL A 7 -19.01 2.33 0.51
C VAL A 7 -18.56 2.24 1.96
N VAL A 8 -18.74 1.08 2.59
CA VAL A 8 -18.62 0.92 4.04
C VAL A 8 -17.44 0.04 4.40
N GLY A 9 -16.46 0.61 5.11
CA GLY A 9 -15.33 -0.13 5.63
C GLY A 9 -15.71 -1.08 6.76
N THR A 10 -15.28 -2.34 6.68
CA THR A 10 -15.49 -3.41 7.68
C THR A 10 -14.21 -3.66 8.48
N PRO A 11 -14.30 -4.33 9.65
CA PRO A 11 -13.13 -4.63 10.45
C PRO A 11 -12.12 -5.54 9.74
N ILE A 12 -10.83 -5.39 10.05
CA ILE A 12 -9.73 -6.20 9.47
C ILE A 12 -9.21 -7.30 10.42
N GLY A 13 -9.91 -7.55 11.52
CA GLY A 13 -9.53 -8.57 12.50
C GLY A 13 -10.21 -8.41 13.86
N ASN A 14 -10.48 -7.17 14.27
CA ASN A 14 -11.10 -6.87 15.56
C ASN A 14 -12.45 -6.16 15.41
N LEU A 15 -13.52 -6.77 15.92
CA LEU A 15 -14.87 -6.21 15.86
C LEU A 15 -15.01 -4.85 16.56
N GLY A 16 -14.12 -4.54 17.52
CA GLY A 16 -14.05 -3.25 18.18
C GLY A 16 -13.71 -2.07 17.26
N ASP A 17 -13.15 -2.34 16.08
CA ASP A 17 -12.79 -1.30 15.11
C ASP A 17 -13.96 -0.91 14.19
N PHE A 18 -15.12 -1.55 14.33
CA PHE A 18 -16.27 -1.23 13.51
C PHE A 18 -16.89 0.10 13.93
N SER A 19 -16.97 1.06 13.00
CA SER A 19 -17.40 2.41 13.36
C SER A 19 -18.90 2.45 13.70
N PRO A 20 -19.32 3.28 14.69
CA PRO A 20 -20.74 3.49 14.98
C PRO A 20 -21.54 3.98 13.76
N ARG A 21 -20.90 4.72 12.85
CA ARG A 21 -21.51 5.18 11.61
C ARG A 21 -21.77 4.03 10.64
N ALA A 22 -20.86 3.06 10.55
CA ALA A 22 -21.07 1.87 9.74
C ALA A 22 -22.27 1.05 10.24
N VAL A 23 -22.37 0.82 11.56
CA VAL A 23 -23.53 0.17 12.19
C VAL A 23 -24.83 0.90 11.82
N LYS A 24 -24.86 2.23 11.97
CA LYS A 24 -26.03 3.05 11.63
C LYS A 24 -26.41 2.93 10.15
N VAL A 25 -25.44 3.05 9.25
CA VAL A 25 -25.68 3.00 7.80
C VAL A 25 -26.17 1.62 7.38
N LEU A 26 -25.53 0.54 7.83
CA LEU A 26 -25.97 -0.83 7.54
C LEU A 26 -27.38 -1.11 8.11
N GLY A 27 -27.75 -0.49 9.24
CA GLY A 27 -29.12 -0.56 9.77
C GLY A 27 -30.16 0.25 8.98
N MET A 28 -29.73 1.27 8.23
CA MET A 28 -30.61 2.21 7.51
C MET A 28 -30.85 1.82 6.04
N VAL A 29 -29.82 1.31 5.34
CA VAL A 29 -29.93 0.95 3.92
C VAL A 29 -30.98 -0.12 3.67
N ASP A 30 -31.49 -0.21 2.43
CA ASP A 30 -32.52 -1.17 2.05
C ASP A 30 -31.92 -2.57 1.86
N PHE A 31 -30.72 -2.65 1.27
CA PHE A 31 -29.97 -3.89 1.09
C PHE A 31 -28.44 -3.67 1.13
N ILE A 32 -27.71 -4.77 1.25
CA ILE A 32 -26.25 -4.79 1.32
C ILE A 32 -25.69 -5.63 0.16
N ALA A 33 -24.79 -5.06 -0.64
CA ALA A 33 -23.93 -5.80 -1.55
C ALA A 33 -22.69 -6.28 -0.79
N ALA A 34 -22.50 -7.59 -0.66
CA ALA A 34 -21.43 -8.18 0.13
C ALA A 34 -20.58 -9.13 -0.72
N GLU A 35 -19.26 -9.11 -0.53
CA GLU A 35 -18.34 -10.07 -1.16
C GLU A 35 -18.68 -11.52 -0.78
N ASP A 36 -18.55 -11.89 0.50
CA ASP A 36 -19.09 -13.12 1.05
C ASP A 36 -20.22 -12.81 2.07
N THR A 37 -21.43 -13.19 1.69
CA THR A 37 -22.62 -13.00 2.54
C THR A 37 -22.53 -13.79 3.84
N ARG A 38 -21.76 -14.88 3.90
CA ARG A 38 -21.57 -15.70 5.11
C ARG A 38 -20.64 -15.01 6.11
N VAL A 39 -19.60 -14.31 5.63
CA VAL A 39 -18.70 -13.50 6.46
C VAL A 39 -19.47 -12.30 6.98
N THR A 40 -20.13 -11.57 6.08
CA THR A 40 -20.93 -10.39 6.42
C THR A 40 -22.06 -10.73 7.38
N LEU A 41 -22.73 -11.88 7.25
CA LEU A 41 -23.78 -12.30 8.18
C LEU A 41 -23.30 -12.37 9.63
N LYS A 42 -22.07 -12.83 9.88
CA LYS A 42 -21.51 -12.90 11.25
C LYS A 42 -21.34 -11.50 11.83
N LEU A 43 -20.84 -10.55 11.02
CA LEU A 43 -20.72 -9.14 11.40
C LEU A 43 -22.09 -8.54 11.73
N LEU A 44 -23.08 -8.70 10.84
CA LEU A 44 -24.43 -8.18 11.05
C LEU A 44 -25.08 -8.77 12.30
N ASN A 45 -24.94 -10.08 12.54
CA ASN A 45 -25.47 -10.75 13.73
C ASN A 45 -24.86 -10.19 15.01
N HIS A 46 -23.55 -9.91 15.03
CA HIS A 46 -22.87 -9.32 16.19
C HIS A 46 -23.48 -7.96 16.57
N PHE A 47 -23.85 -7.15 15.58
CA PHE A 47 -24.46 -5.83 15.78
C PHE A 47 -26.00 -5.83 15.78
N GLY A 48 -26.64 -7.01 15.73
CA GLY A 48 -28.11 -7.12 15.72
C GLY A 48 -28.78 -6.56 14.47
N ILE A 49 -28.07 -6.46 13.35
CA ILE A 49 -28.57 -5.91 12.09
C ILE A 49 -29.20 -7.02 11.24
N LYS A 50 -30.41 -6.77 10.73
CA LYS A 50 -31.09 -7.66 9.78
C LYS A 50 -31.35 -6.89 8.49
N LYS A 51 -30.70 -7.32 7.40
CA LYS A 51 -30.85 -6.73 6.06
C LYS A 51 -30.79 -7.80 4.99
N GLU A 52 -31.45 -7.52 3.87
CA GLU A 52 -31.27 -8.28 2.65
C GLU A 52 -29.81 -8.12 2.18
N MET A 53 -29.21 -9.23 1.71
CA MET A 53 -27.86 -9.21 1.13
C MET A 53 -27.89 -9.75 -0.30
N ILE A 54 -27.16 -9.09 -1.19
CA ILE A 54 -26.81 -9.56 -2.53
C ILE A 54 -25.31 -9.88 -2.55
N SER A 55 -24.93 -11.05 -3.05
CA SER A 55 -23.51 -11.36 -3.24
C SER A 55 -22.93 -10.59 -4.44
N TYR A 56 -21.80 -9.93 -4.22
CA TYR A 56 -21.10 -9.12 -5.22
C TYR A 56 -19.59 -9.35 -5.12
N PHE A 57 -19.04 -10.12 -6.05
CA PHE A 57 -17.64 -10.55 -6.05
C PHE A 57 -17.09 -10.63 -7.48
N GLU A 58 -15.77 -10.84 -7.59
CA GLU A 58 -15.03 -10.65 -8.85
C GLU A 58 -15.64 -11.36 -10.08
N HIS A 59 -16.11 -12.59 -9.94
CA HIS A 59 -16.67 -13.37 -11.06
C HIS A 59 -18.10 -13.00 -11.46
N ASN A 60 -18.85 -12.27 -10.62
CA ASN A 60 -20.25 -11.91 -10.90
C ASN A 60 -20.49 -10.40 -11.03
N LYS A 61 -19.44 -9.59 -10.82
CA LYS A 61 -19.49 -8.14 -10.67
C LYS A 61 -20.23 -7.41 -11.79
N ARG A 62 -20.08 -7.85 -13.05
CA ARG A 62 -20.77 -7.23 -14.19
C ARG A 62 -22.29 -7.39 -14.10
N GLN A 63 -22.76 -8.64 -14.02
CA GLN A 63 -24.20 -8.93 -13.97
C GLN A 63 -24.84 -8.40 -12.69
N ARG A 64 -24.20 -8.60 -11.54
CA ARG A 64 -24.74 -8.12 -10.26
C ARG A 64 -24.67 -6.61 -10.12
N GLY A 65 -23.66 -5.97 -10.69
CA GLY A 65 -23.51 -4.51 -10.69
C GLY A 65 -24.68 -3.82 -11.36
N GLU A 66 -25.11 -4.29 -12.54
CA GLU A 66 -26.29 -3.76 -13.24
C GLU A 66 -27.58 -3.89 -12.42
N ILE A 67 -27.78 -5.05 -11.77
CA ILE A 67 -28.94 -5.30 -10.91
C ILE A 67 -28.95 -4.35 -9.70
N ILE A 68 -27.78 -4.18 -9.04
CA ILE A 68 -27.63 -3.31 -7.87
C ILE A 68 -27.89 -1.86 -8.27
N ALA A 69 -27.27 -1.39 -9.36
CA ALA A 69 -27.45 -0.03 -9.86
C ALA A 69 -28.92 0.27 -10.21
N ALA A 70 -29.61 -0.67 -10.87
CA ALA A 70 -31.03 -0.52 -11.20
C ALA A 70 -31.93 -0.37 -9.96
N ARG A 71 -31.67 -1.14 -8.89
CA ARG A 71 -32.37 -0.97 -7.60
C ARG A 71 -32.12 0.41 -7.01
N ILE A 72 -30.88 0.88 -7.05
CA ILE A 72 -30.54 2.20 -6.50
C ILE A 72 -31.22 3.33 -7.29
N GLN A 73 -31.23 3.26 -8.63
CA GLN A 73 -31.96 4.23 -9.46
C GLN A 73 -33.47 4.22 -9.19
N SER A 74 -34.02 3.08 -8.79
CA SER A 74 -35.42 2.92 -8.41
C SER A 74 -35.74 3.52 -7.02
N GLY A 75 -34.73 4.01 -6.29
CA GLY A 75 -34.90 4.75 -5.03
C GLY A 75 -34.35 4.03 -3.80
N GLU A 76 -33.85 2.81 -3.93
CA GLU A 76 -33.28 2.04 -2.81
C GLU A 76 -31.86 2.50 -2.47
N ASN A 77 -31.52 2.46 -1.19
CA ASN A 77 -30.16 2.69 -0.70
C ASN A 77 -29.43 1.36 -0.55
N CYS A 78 -28.20 1.31 -1.03
CA CYS A 78 -27.35 0.12 -0.97
C CYS A 78 -26.08 0.44 -0.17
N ALA A 79 -25.63 -0.47 0.68
CA ALA A 79 -24.25 -0.46 1.17
C ALA A 79 -23.43 -1.55 0.48
N ILE A 80 -22.23 -1.23 0.00
CA ILE A 80 -21.24 -2.23 -0.40
C ILE A 80 -20.25 -2.46 0.74
N VAL A 81 -19.96 -3.73 1.03
CA VAL A 81 -18.98 -4.21 2.02
C VAL A 81 -18.15 -5.35 1.43
N THR A 82 -16.91 -5.48 1.88
CA THR A 82 -16.02 -6.61 1.59
C THR A 82 -15.74 -7.38 2.87
N ASP A 83 -15.11 -8.55 2.74
CA ASP A 83 -14.90 -9.45 3.88
C ASP A 83 -14.09 -8.79 5.01
N ALA A 84 -13.18 -7.87 4.65
CA ALA A 84 -12.42 -7.06 5.57
C ALA A 84 -12.00 -5.74 4.91
N GLY A 85 -11.93 -4.66 5.69
CA GLY A 85 -11.32 -3.41 5.26
C GLY A 85 -12.22 -2.55 4.37
N MET A 86 -11.59 -1.75 3.49
CA MET A 86 -12.28 -0.76 2.66
C MET A 86 -12.61 -1.33 1.28
N PRO A 87 -13.89 -1.43 0.88
CA PRO A 87 -14.27 -1.92 -0.44
C PRO A 87 -13.67 -1.11 -1.58
N ALA A 88 -13.56 -1.74 -2.75
CA ALA A 88 -12.94 -1.19 -3.97
C ALA A 88 -11.42 -0.98 -3.91
N ILE A 89 -10.74 -1.34 -2.81
CA ILE A 89 -9.27 -1.32 -2.71
C ILE A 89 -8.78 -2.75 -2.53
N SER A 90 -8.19 -3.33 -3.59
CA SER A 90 -7.78 -4.74 -3.68
C SER A 90 -8.91 -5.78 -3.55
N ASP A 91 -10.12 -5.34 -3.24
CA ASP A 91 -11.34 -6.14 -3.13
C ASP A 91 -12.42 -5.65 -4.13
N PRO A 92 -13.50 -6.41 -4.37
CA PRO A 92 -14.60 -6.00 -5.23
C PRO A 92 -15.20 -4.65 -4.84
N GLY A 93 -15.66 -3.89 -5.84
CA GLY A 93 -16.43 -2.67 -5.64
C GLY A 93 -16.10 -1.53 -6.59
N GLU A 94 -14.88 -1.52 -7.14
CA GLU A 94 -14.43 -0.48 -8.07
C GLU A 94 -15.39 -0.33 -9.27
N ASP A 95 -15.75 -1.45 -9.90
CA ASP A 95 -16.66 -1.47 -11.04
C ASP A 95 -18.07 -0.96 -10.69
N LEU A 96 -18.56 -1.23 -9.47
CA LEU A 96 -19.88 -0.77 -9.03
C LEU A 96 -19.86 0.73 -8.74
N VAL A 97 -18.82 1.23 -8.07
CA VAL A 97 -18.63 2.66 -7.82
C VAL A 97 -18.55 3.41 -9.14
N ARG A 98 -17.78 2.89 -10.10
CA ARG A 98 -17.67 3.45 -11.45
C ARG A 98 -19.02 3.50 -12.16
N LEU A 99 -19.74 2.37 -12.18
CA LEU A 99 -21.08 2.29 -12.77
C LEU A 99 -22.05 3.28 -12.11
N CYS A 100 -21.97 3.46 -10.79
CA CYS A 100 -22.78 4.45 -10.09
C CYS A 100 -22.48 5.87 -10.57
N HIS A 101 -21.21 6.23 -10.74
CA HIS A 101 -20.84 7.54 -11.29
C HIS A 101 -21.33 7.73 -12.73
N GLU A 102 -21.18 6.73 -13.60
CA GLU A 102 -21.69 6.76 -14.98
C GLU A 102 -23.22 6.99 -15.03
N LEU A 103 -23.95 6.44 -14.05
CA LEU A 103 -25.39 6.57 -13.92
C LEU A 103 -25.85 7.75 -13.05
N SER A 104 -24.94 8.63 -12.64
CA SER A 104 -25.22 9.77 -11.75
C SER A 104 -25.87 9.37 -10.41
N ILE A 105 -25.59 8.15 -9.93
CA ILE A 105 -25.97 7.66 -8.61
C ILE A 105 -25.01 8.27 -7.57
N PRO A 106 -25.50 8.92 -6.50
CA PRO A 106 -24.63 9.42 -5.43
C PRO A 106 -23.90 8.27 -4.72
N VAL A 107 -22.59 8.43 -4.56
CA VAL A 107 -21.72 7.51 -3.81
C VAL A 107 -21.22 8.23 -2.57
N GLU A 108 -21.39 7.62 -1.39
CA GLU A 108 -20.95 8.17 -0.12
C GLU A 108 -20.01 7.20 0.61
N SER A 109 -18.93 7.72 1.18
CA SER A 109 -17.98 6.91 1.96
C SER A 109 -18.37 6.84 3.43
N VAL A 110 -18.32 5.62 3.98
CA VAL A 110 -18.22 5.35 5.40
C VAL A 110 -16.83 4.74 5.68
N PRO A 111 -15.82 5.57 6.01
CA PRO A 111 -14.48 5.08 6.29
C PRO A 111 -14.47 4.07 7.42
N GLY A 112 -13.49 3.17 7.35
CA GLY A 112 -13.25 2.14 8.34
C GLY A 112 -11.79 1.69 8.32
N PRO A 113 -11.46 0.63 9.08
CA PRO A 113 -10.12 0.09 9.14
C PRO A 113 -9.55 -0.25 7.76
N THR A 114 -8.28 0.02 7.53
CA THR A 114 -7.61 -0.20 6.24
C THR A 114 -6.20 -0.72 6.48
N ALA A 115 -5.94 -1.98 6.09
CA ALA A 115 -4.74 -2.69 6.51
C ALA A 115 -3.43 -2.03 6.03
N PHE A 116 -3.33 -1.58 4.78
CA PHE A 116 -2.11 -0.91 4.28
C PHE A 116 -1.81 0.39 5.04
N ALA A 117 -2.84 1.17 5.38
CA ALA A 117 -2.69 2.44 6.08
C ALA A 117 -2.26 2.20 7.54
N THR A 118 -2.87 1.21 8.21
CA THR A 118 -2.47 0.79 9.55
C THR A 118 -1.05 0.24 9.55
N ALA A 119 -0.68 -0.59 8.58
CA ALA A 119 0.67 -1.14 8.46
C ALA A 119 1.73 -0.06 8.24
N LEU A 120 1.45 0.95 7.39
CA LEU A 120 2.32 2.10 7.22
C LEU A 120 2.55 2.83 8.54
N ALA A 121 1.49 3.10 9.30
CA ALA A 121 1.59 3.74 10.61
C ALA A 121 2.40 2.92 11.63
N LEU A 122 2.28 1.59 11.59
CA LEU A 122 3.02 0.66 12.47
C LEU A 122 4.49 0.44 12.04
N SER A 123 4.80 0.59 10.74
CA SER A 123 6.11 0.20 10.17
C SER A 123 7.31 0.99 10.72
N GLY A 124 7.08 2.24 11.14
CA GLY A 124 8.15 3.18 11.48
C GLY A 124 9.09 3.48 10.29
N MET A 125 8.58 3.44 9.06
CA MET A 125 9.28 3.82 7.83
C MET A 125 8.93 5.25 7.39
N GLU A 126 9.60 5.76 6.35
CA GLU A 126 9.23 7.03 5.73
C GLU A 126 7.91 6.87 4.94
N VAL A 127 6.82 7.43 5.46
CA VAL A 127 5.47 7.27 4.90
C VAL A 127 4.90 8.54 4.26
N GLY A 128 5.70 9.60 4.13
CA GLY A 128 5.25 10.88 3.55
C GLY A 128 4.83 10.77 2.08
N ARG A 129 5.47 9.86 1.33
CA ARG A 129 5.06 9.42 -0.01
C ARG A 129 5.27 7.92 -0.12
N PHE A 130 4.24 7.20 -0.56
CA PHE A 130 4.28 5.75 -0.72
C PHE A 130 3.55 5.32 -1.99
N THR A 131 3.75 4.06 -2.38
CA THR A 131 2.92 3.37 -3.37
C THR A 131 2.24 2.18 -2.70
N PHE A 132 1.01 1.90 -3.13
CA PHE A 132 0.29 0.70 -2.75
C PHE A 132 0.22 -0.20 -3.97
N GLU A 133 0.89 -1.35 -3.89
CA GLU A 133 1.06 -2.30 -4.99
C GLU A 133 0.05 -3.45 -4.92
N GLY A 134 -0.74 -3.53 -3.84
CA GLY A 134 -1.71 -4.60 -3.61
C GLY A 134 -1.05 -5.98 -3.57
N PHE A 135 -1.63 -6.95 -4.27
CA PHE A 135 -1.09 -8.30 -4.38
C PHE A 135 -0.29 -8.45 -5.68
N LEU A 136 0.90 -9.06 -5.59
CA LEU A 136 1.61 -9.49 -6.79
C LEU A 136 0.80 -10.56 -7.55
N SER A 137 0.79 -10.43 -8.87
CA SER A 137 0.13 -11.38 -9.77
C SER A 137 0.65 -12.80 -9.59
N VAL A 138 -0.24 -13.78 -9.72
CA VAL A 138 0.14 -15.21 -9.79
C VAL A 138 0.71 -15.59 -11.16
N SER A 139 0.48 -14.77 -12.19
CA SER A 139 1.06 -14.97 -13.52
C SER A 139 2.54 -14.59 -13.51
N LYS A 140 3.41 -15.56 -13.79
CA LYS A 140 4.87 -15.36 -13.81
C LYS A 140 5.30 -14.19 -14.69
N LYS A 141 4.67 -14.00 -15.85
CA LYS A 141 4.99 -12.92 -16.78
C LYS A 141 4.65 -11.55 -16.18
N SER A 142 3.40 -11.38 -15.75
CA SER A 142 2.90 -10.12 -15.17
C SER A 142 3.63 -9.77 -13.88
N ARG A 143 3.91 -10.76 -13.03
CA ARG A 143 4.70 -10.59 -11.81
C ARG A 143 6.11 -10.10 -12.10
N ARG A 144 6.79 -10.70 -13.09
CA ARG A 144 8.13 -10.26 -13.50
C ARG A 144 8.11 -8.82 -14.02
N GLU A 145 7.19 -8.50 -14.93
CA GLU A 145 7.06 -7.17 -15.52
C GLU A 145 6.81 -6.10 -14.44
N HIS A 146 5.95 -6.40 -13.46
CA HIS A 146 5.69 -5.50 -12.32
C HIS A 146 6.95 -5.30 -11.47
N LEU A 147 7.65 -6.39 -11.11
CA LEU A 147 8.88 -6.29 -10.31
C LEU A 147 10.00 -5.54 -11.03
N GLU A 148 10.11 -5.67 -12.35
CA GLU A 148 11.05 -4.92 -13.19
C GLU A 148 10.73 -3.41 -13.19
N ASP A 149 9.46 -3.02 -13.18
CA ASP A 149 9.00 -1.62 -13.18
C ASP A 149 9.37 -0.89 -11.87
N ILE A 150 9.30 -1.57 -10.74
CA ILE A 150 9.50 -0.97 -9.41
C ILE A 150 10.95 -1.04 -8.89
N VAL A 151 11.90 -1.56 -9.68
CA VAL A 151 13.32 -1.68 -9.28
C VAL A 151 13.92 -0.34 -8.85
N ASN A 152 13.52 0.76 -9.46
CA ASN A 152 14.02 2.09 -9.14
C ASN A 152 13.05 2.94 -8.29
N GLU A 153 11.97 2.35 -7.79
CA GLU A 153 11.01 3.07 -6.93
C GLU A 153 11.70 3.56 -5.66
N ARG A 154 11.58 4.87 -5.41
CA ARG A 154 12.22 5.60 -4.30
C ARG A 154 11.28 5.84 -3.13
N ARG A 155 9.98 5.68 -3.34
CA ARG A 155 8.95 5.76 -2.29
C ARG A 155 8.87 4.43 -1.55
N THR A 156 8.35 4.48 -0.33
CA THR A 156 7.96 3.27 0.39
C THR A 156 6.87 2.53 -0.38
N MET A 157 7.00 1.23 -0.53
CA MET A 157 6.04 0.39 -1.26
C MET A 157 5.30 -0.51 -0.27
N VAL A 158 4.00 -0.71 -0.49
CA VAL A 158 3.17 -1.55 0.36
C VAL A 158 2.52 -2.67 -0.44
N PHE A 159 2.71 -3.91 0.01
CA PHE A 159 2.13 -5.11 -0.59
C PHE A 159 1.27 -5.85 0.42
N TYR A 160 0.22 -6.50 -0.06
CA TYR A 160 -0.48 -7.53 0.67
C TYR A 160 0.04 -8.91 0.27
N GLU A 161 0.09 -9.83 1.24
CA GLU A 161 0.49 -11.20 0.94
C GLU A 161 -0.22 -12.26 1.79
N ALA A 162 -0.56 -13.36 1.13
CA ALA A 162 -1.11 -14.55 1.76
C ALA A 162 0.02 -15.47 2.25
N PRO A 163 -0.17 -16.22 3.34
CA PRO A 163 0.91 -16.96 4.00
C PRO A 163 1.55 -18.01 3.09
N HIS A 164 0.74 -18.67 2.25
CA HIS A 164 1.20 -19.71 1.32
C HIS A 164 2.02 -19.17 0.13
N LYS A 165 2.03 -17.85 -0.09
CA LYS A 165 2.81 -17.17 -1.14
C LYS A 165 4.02 -16.41 -0.59
N LEU A 166 4.05 -16.15 0.72
CA LEU A 166 5.02 -15.24 1.35
C LEU A 166 6.48 -15.56 1.00
N CYS A 167 6.91 -16.81 1.16
CA CYS A 167 8.30 -17.20 0.89
C CYS A 167 8.73 -16.89 -0.55
N ASN A 168 7.86 -17.21 -1.53
CA ASN A 168 8.14 -16.94 -2.95
C ASN A 168 8.17 -15.43 -3.23
N THR A 169 7.30 -14.66 -2.58
CA THR A 169 7.26 -13.20 -2.70
C THR A 169 8.46 -12.51 -2.08
N LEU A 170 8.90 -12.92 -0.90
CA LEU A 170 10.13 -12.39 -0.32
C LEU A 170 11.36 -12.72 -1.19
N ALA A 171 11.45 -13.94 -1.71
CA ALA A 171 12.55 -14.34 -2.60
C ALA A 171 12.58 -13.51 -3.89
N ASP A 172 11.43 -13.29 -4.53
CA ASP A 172 11.36 -12.45 -5.72
C ASP A 172 11.65 -10.98 -5.39
N LEU A 173 11.06 -10.41 -4.33
CA LEU A 173 11.33 -9.03 -3.94
C LEU A 173 12.82 -8.82 -3.65
N TYR A 174 13.46 -9.73 -2.92
CA TYR A 174 14.90 -9.67 -2.68
C TYR A 174 15.70 -9.71 -3.98
N LYS A 175 15.35 -10.61 -4.90
CA LYS A 175 16.02 -10.76 -6.20
C LYS A 175 15.98 -9.48 -7.05
N TYR A 176 14.84 -8.79 -7.11
CA TYR A 176 14.68 -7.62 -7.98
C TYR A 176 15.03 -6.30 -7.29
N LEU A 177 14.73 -6.17 -5.99
CA LEU A 177 14.88 -4.91 -5.25
C LEU A 177 16.21 -4.79 -4.51
N GLY A 178 16.94 -5.91 -4.35
CA GLY A 178 18.12 -6.01 -3.49
C GLY A 178 17.75 -6.08 -2.01
N ASP A 179 18.74 -5.86 -1.14
CA ASP A 179 18.55 -6.00 0.31
C ASP A 179 17.97 -4.73 0.96
N ARG A 180 16.71 -4.42 0.65
CA ARG A 180 16.02 -3.26 1.22
C ARG A 180 15.50 -3.54 2.62
N GLU A 181 15.36 -2.47 3.41
CA GLU A 181 14.64 -2.51 4.68
C GLU A 181 13.17 -2.87 4.43
N ILE A 182 12.63 -3.76 5.25
CA ILE A 182 11.24 -4.23 5.22
C ILE A 182 10.67 -4.23 6.64
N ALA A 183 9.42 -3.82 6.77
CA ALA A 183 8.58 -4.09 7.93
C ALA A 183 7.50 -5.08 7.52
N ILE A 184 7.54 -6.27 8.11
CA ILE A 184 6.53 -7.31 7.93
C ILE A 184 5.51 -7.13 9.05
N VAL A 185 4.34 -6.64 8.70
CA VAL A 185 3.24 -6.43 9.65
C VAL A 185 2.25 -7.56 9.46
N ARG A 186 2.06 -8.38 10.50
CA ARG A 186 1.18 -9.56 10.42
C ARG A 186 0.05 -9.47 11.43
N GLU A 187 -1.09 -10.05 11.05
CA GLU A 187 -2.25 -10.22 11.94
C GLU A 187 -2.72 -8.91 12.58
N ILE A 188 -2.75 -7.82 11.79
CA ILE A 188 -3.14 -6.47 12.23
C ILE A 188 -4.50 -6.53 12.94
N THR A 189 -4.58 -5.92 14.12
CA THR A 189 -5.70 -5.86 15.07
C THR A 189 -6.08 -7.19 15.76
N LYS A 190 -5.48 -8.32 15.38
CA LYS A 190 -5.79 -9.64 15.97
C LYS A 190 -4.90 -9.93 17.18
N ILE A 191 -5.14 -11.07 17.84
CA ILE A 191 -4.42 -11.50 19.07
C ILE A 191 -2.90 -11.60 18.86
N HIS A 192 -2.45 -11.91 17.65
CA HIS A 192 -1.05 -12.12 17.30
C HIS A 192 -0.48 -10.99 16.43
N GLU A 193 -0.99 -9.76 16.58
CA GLU A 193 -0.44 -8.58 15.90
C GLU A 193 1.06 -8.43 16.17
N GLU A 194 1.85 -8.28 15.11
CA GLU A 194 3.29 -8.13 15.22
C GLU A 194 3.87 -7.31 14.07
N VAL A 195 4.90 -6.52 14.39
CA VAL A 195 5.72 -5.78 13.44
C VAL A 195 7.15 -6.29 13.50
N ILE A 196 7.62 -6.91 12.42
CA ILE A 196 8.99 -7.40 12.29
C ILE A 196 9.75 -6.45 11.38
N LYS A 197 10.67 -5.66 11.94
CA LYS A 197 11.57 -4.78 11.18
C LYS A 197 12.87 -5.51 10.88
N THR A 198 13.22 -5.61 9.60
CA THR A 198 14.36 -6.40 9.12
C THR A 198 14.78 -5.95 7.71
N THR A 199 15.55 -6.76 7.00
CA THR A 199 15.88 -6.57 5.58
C THR A 199 15.28 -7.70 4.74
N LEU A 200 15.17 -7.52 3.42
CA LEU A 200 14.65 -8.55 2.53
C LEU A 200 15.45 -9.85 2.60
N SER A 201 16.79 -9.79 2.72
CA SER A 201 17.63 -10.98 2.86
C SER A 201 17.35 -11.75 4.15
N GLN A 202 17.22 -11.04 5.27
CA GLN A 202 16.92 -11.62 6.57
C GLN A 202 15.48 -12.16 6.63
N ALA A 203 14.53 -11.49 6.00
CA ALA A 203 13.15 -11.95 5.88
C ALA A 203 13.07 -13.28 5.10
N VAL A 204 13.83 -13.41 4.00
CA VAL A 204 13.93 -14.68 3.25
C VAL A 204 14.45 -15.78 4.17
N ALA A 205 15.57 -15.56 4.85
CA ALA A 205 16.16 -16.56 5.76
C ALA A 205 15.23 -16.96 6.92
N MET A 206 14.48 -16.01 7.49
CA MET A 206 13.50 -16.26 8.55
C MET A 206 12.44 -17.26 8.10
N TYR A 207 11.81 -17.02 6.94
CA TYR A 207 10.73 -17.86 6.43
C TYR A 207 11.17 -19.10 5.64
N GLU A 208 12.47 -19.41 5.60
CA GLU A 208 12.96 -20.75 5.24
C GLU A 208 12.75 -21.75 6.38
N THR A 209 12.81 -21.27 7.63
CA THR A 209 12.70 -22.12 8.83
C THR A 209 11.36 -21.98 9.55
N GLU A 210 10.71 -20.82 9.43
CA GLU A 210 9.40 -20.56 10.01
C GLU A 210 8.27 -20.75 8.99
N LYS A 211 7.19 -21.41 9.41
CA LYS A 211 6.00 -21.57 8.57
C LYS A 211 5.12 -20.30 8.63
N PRO A 212 4.90 -19.58 7.52
CA PRO A 212 4.01 -18.42 7.51
C PRO A 212 2.58 -18.81 7.89
N LYS A 213 1.96 -18.00 8.74
CA LYS A 213 0.55 -18.11 9.16
C LYS A 213 -0.08 -16.72 9.24
N GLY A 214 -1.39 -16.66 9.04
CA GLY A 214 -2.14 -15.39 9.09
C GLY A 214 -1.97 -14.56 7.83
N GLU A 215 -2.30 -13.28 7.94
CA GLU A 215 -2.26 -12.29 6.86
C GLU A 215 -1.09 -11.32 7.04
N TYR A 216 -0.50 -10.90 5.91
CA TYR A 216 0.71 -10.07 5.90
C TYR A 216 0.50 -8.79 5.10
N VAL A 217 1.02 -7.69 5.64
CA VAL A 217 1.30 -6.46 4.91
C VAL A 217 2.81 -6.24 4.93
N LEU A 218 3.42 -6.14 3.75
CA LEU A 218 4.84 -5.90 3.58
C LEU A 218 5.04 -4.43 3.26
N VAL A 219 5.74 -3.71 4.13
CA VAL A 219 6.11 -2.30 3.91
C VAL A 219 7.60 -2.27 3.61
N ILE A 220 7.97 -1.89 2.39
CA ILE A 220 9.34 -2.00 1.88
C ILE A 220 9.87 -0.60 1.59
N ALA A 221 11.07 -0.30 2.07
CA ALA A 221 11.71 0.97 1.81
C ALA A 221 11.96 1.16 0.30
N GLY A 222 11.84 2.41 -0.14
CA GLY A 222 12.26 2.80 -1.47
C GLY A 222 13.77 2.68 -1.66
N LYS A 223 14.21 2.74 -2.92
CA LYS A 223 15.62 2.80 -3.28
C LYS A 223 16.20 4.09 -2.70
N LYS A 224 17.17 3.95 -1.79
CA LYS A 224 17.96 5.09 -1.31
C LYS A 224 18.73 5.67 -2.50
N GLU A 225 18.82 7.00 -2.58
CA GLU A 225 19.83 7.58 -3.46
C GLU A 225 21.18 7.10 -2.96
N GLU A 226 21.91 6.41 -3.83
CA GLU A 226 23.35 6.36 -3.70
C GLU A 226 23.78 7.82 -3.78
N LYS A 227 24.05 8.42 -2.62
CA LYS A 227 24.99 9.52 -2.60
C LYS A 227 26.25 8.88 -3.15
N GLU A 228 26.59 9.14 -4.41
CA GLU A 228 27.97 8.96 -4.82
C GLU A 228 28.77 9.67 -3.75
N ASP A 229 29.56 8.90 -2.98
CA ASP A 229 30.61 9.50 -2.19
C ASP A 229 31.42 10.29 -3.22
N ILE A 230 31.23 11.61 -3.23
CA ILE A 230 32.01 12.49 -4.08
C ILE A 230 33.44 12.09 -3.74
N THR A 231 34.18 11.57 -4.71
CA THR A 231 35.58 11.23 -4.51
C THR A 231 36.38 12.53 -4.48
N LEU A 232 37.57 12.51 -3.88
CA LEU A 232 38.42 13.71 -3.90
C LEU A 232 38.69 14.15 -5.34
N ASP A 233 38.88 13.19 -6.26
CA ASP A 233 39.06 13.46 -7.69
C ASP A 233 37.85 14.16 -8.33
N ASN A 234 36.62 13.75 -7.99
CA ASN A 234 35.42 14.43 -8.49
C ASN A 234 35.28 15.82 -7.88
N ALA A 235 35.59 15.99 -6.59
CA ALA A 235 35.60 17.30 -5.94
C ALA A 235 36.63 18.24 -6.60
N VAL A 236 37.82 17.71 -6.95
CA VAL A 236 38.88 18.45 -7.65
C VAL A 236 38.45 18.82 -9.07
N LYS A 237 37.80 17.92 -9.82
CA LYS A 237 37.24 18.24 -11.16
C LYS A 237 36.19 19.36 -11.09
N MET A 238 35.29 19.32 -10.10
CA MET A 238 34.30 20.38 -9.88
C MET A 238 35.00 21.72 -9.60
N ALA A 239 36.03 21.72 -8.74
CA ALA A 239 36.79 22.92 -8.44
C ALA A 239 37.58 23.43 -9.66
N GLN A 240 38.12 22.54 -10.49
CA GLN A 240 38.81 22.90 -11.73
C GLN A 240 37.87 23.58 -12.73
N SER A 241 36.62 23.13 -12.81
CA SER A 241 35.60 23.80 -13.64
C SER A 241 35.39 25.24 -13.21
N LEU A 242 35.23 25.48 -11.90
CA LEU A 242 35.06 26.84 -11.36
C LEU A 242 36.28 27.73 -11.64
N VAL A 243 37.50 27.15 -11.61
CA VAL A 243 38.72 27.87 -11.98
C VAL A 243 38.70 28.26 -13.46
N ASN A 244 38.28 27.34 -14.33
CA ASN A 244 38.13 27.62 -15.77
C ASN A 244 37.05 28.67 -16.05
N ASP A 245 36.02 28.75 -15.20
CA ASP A 245 34.98 29.77 -15.22
C ASP A 245 35.42 31.11 -14.60
N GLY A 246 36.69 31.24 -14.19
CA GLY A 246 37.32 32.49 -13.78
C GLY A 246 37.45 32.69 -12.26
N LEU A 247 37.08 31.70 -11.44
CA LEU A 247 37.36 31.78 -9.99
C LEU A 247 38.85 31.54 -9.72
N SER A 248 39.38 32.20 -8.69
CA SER A 248 40.71 31.83 -8.18
C SER A 248 40.70 30.41 -7.61
N ILE A 249 41.81 29.69 -7.73
CA ILE A 249 42.01 28.33 -7.16
C ILE A 249 41.59 28.27 -5.68
N ASN A 250 41.89 29.33 -4.93
CA ASN A 250 41.55 29.43 -3.51
C ASN A 250 40.04 29.56 -3.26
N ALA A 251 39.34 30.33 -4.09
CA ALA A 251 37.89 30.49 -4.03
C ALA A 251 37.17 29.20 -4.46
N ALA A 252 37.58 28.60 -5.58
CA ALA A 252 37.03 27.34 -6.07
C ALA A 252 37.18 26.20 -5.05
N ALA A 253 38.37 26.04 -4.46
CA ALA A 253 38.60 25.03 -3.43
C ALA A 253 37.77 25.27 -2.14
N LYS A 254 37.50 26.53 -1.79
CA LYS A 254 36.66 26.89 -0.63
C LYS A 254 35.18 26.56 -0.88
N GLU A 255 34.71 26.83 -2.09
CA GLU A 255 33.32 26.61 -2.49
C GLU A 255 32.98 25.12 -2.52
N ILE A 256 33.79 24.30 -3.17
CA ILE A 256 33.57 22.84 -3.21
C ILE A 256 33.73 22.20 -1.83
N ALA A 257 34.65 22.67 -0.99
CA ALA A 257 34.79 22.17 0.39
C ALA A 257 33.56 22.47 1.27
N ALA A 258 32.71 23.44 0.90
CA ALA A 258 31.48 23.74 1.65
C ALA A 258 30.34 22.76 1.31
N SER A 259 30.40 22.10 0.15
CA SER A 259 29.37 21.17 -0.34
C SER A 259 29.84 19.72 -0.43
N THR A 260 31.06 19.41 0.02
CA THR A 260 31.68 18.06 -0.02
C THR A 260 32.32 17.73 1.33
N PRO A 261 32.57 16.45 1.65
CA PRO A 261 33.21 16.06 2.91
C PRO A 261 34.74 16.35 2.97
N PHE A 262 35.34 16.90 1.90
CA PHE A 262 36.78 17.11 1.81
C PHE A 262 37.22 18.47 2.35
N LYS A 263 38.42 18.50 2.92
CA LYS A 263 39.03 19.75 3.39
C LYS A 263 39.47 20.59 2.20
N LYS A 264 39.26 21.91 2.31
CA LYS A 264 39.78 22.91 1.36
C LYS A 264 41.27 22.70 1.05
N SER A 265 42.10 22.36 2.05
CA SER A 265 43.54 22.14 1.86
C SER A 265 43.83 21.03 0.86
N ASP A 266 43.02 19.97 0.88
CA ASP A 266 43.26 18.75 0.12
C ASP A 266 42.86 18.99 -1.35
N ILE A 267 41.72 19.66 -1.56
CA ILE A 267 41.26 20.11 -2.88
C ILE A 267 42.25 21.13 -3.47
N TYR A 268 42.67 22.13 -2.68
CA TYR A 268 43.60 23.16 -3.13
C TYR A 268 44.95 22.59 -3.56
N LYS A 269 45.48 21.62 -2.79
CA LYS A 269 46.76 20.98 -3.10
C LYS A 269 46.73 20.13 -4.35
N ALA A 270 45.56 19.57 -4.70
CA ALA A 270 45.36 18.79 -5.90
C ALA A 270 45.07 19.62 -7.16
N LEU A 271 44.78 20.93 -7.02
CA LEU A 271 44.60 21.88 -8.12
C LEU A 271 45.90 22.64 -8.52
N LEU A 272 46.95 22.51 -7.71
CA LEU A 272 48.28 23.10 -7.96
C LEU A 272 49.11 22.19 -8.87
#